data_AF-A0A101JAY4-F1
#
_entry.id   AF-A0A101JAY4-F1
#
_cell.length_a   1.000
_cell.length_b   1.000
_cell.length_c   1.000
_cell.angle_alpha   90.00
_cell.angle_beta   90.00
_cell.angle_gamma   90.00
#
_symmetry.space_group_name_H-M   'P 1'
#
loop_
_entity.id
_entity.type
_entity.pdbx_description
1 polymer ?
#
loop_
_entity_poly.entity_id
_entity_poly.type
_entity_poly.pdbx_seq_one_letter_code
_entity_poly.pdbx_strand_id
1 'polypeptide(L)'
;MIGRPGRGWVRTRVEGRRCPMDLRELCFHLRHRRRMYVFDDRFLTVVGFVEGYNSALDGRPLRGFHDHVAERVLGRYSPRHWSMIIASAEPLVAARGDRDLHDLPQELQLSLTHRLVDLLEEYADQSRDA
;
A
#
# COMPACT_ATOMS: atom_id res chain seq x y z
N MET A 1 20.18 61.04 -20.73
CA MET A 1 20.57 59.68 -20.29
C MET A 1 19.81 59.37 -19.01
N ILE A 2 18.75 58.55 -19.11
CA ILE A 2 17.92 58.14 -17.96
C ILE A 2 17.98 56.62 -17.92
N GLY A 3 18.70 56.08 -16.94
CA GLY A 3 18.84 54.64 -16.72
C GLY A 3 17.56 54.06 -16.11
N ARG A 4 17.02 53.01 -16.73
CA ARG A 4 15.94 52.19 -16.17
C ARG A 4 16.53 51.12 -15.25
N PRO A 5 15.95 50.85 -14.07
CA PRO A 5 16.39 49.74 -13.22
C PRO A 5 15.91 48.41 -13.83
N GLY A 6 16.87 47.56 -14.19
CA GLY A 6 16.62 46.19 -14.61
C GLY A 6 16.04 45.39 -13.46
N ARG A 7 14.83 44.88 -13.67
CA ARG A 7 14.09 44.04 -12.74
C ARG A 7 14.95 42.83 -12.35
N GLY A 8 15.23 42.71 -11.06
CA GLY A 8 15.79 41.50 -10.45
C GLY A 8 14.89 40.32 -10.80
N TRP A 9 15.49 39.30 -11.38
CA TRP A 9 14.86 38.04 -11.67
C TRP A 9 14.32 37.48 -10.35
N VAL A 10 12.99 37.45 -10.23
CA VAL A 10 12.28 36.67 -9.22
C VAL A 10 12.79 35.24 -9.39
N ARG A 11 13.53 34.74 -8.40
CA ARG A 11 13.77 33.32 -8.25
C ARG A 11 12.41 32.67 -8.06
N THR A 12 11.80 32.22 -9.14
CA THR A 12 10.79 31.17 -9.08
C THR A 12 11.47 29.99 -8.42
N ARG A 13 11.16 29.77 -7.14
CA ARG A 13 11.30 28.45 -6.52
C ARG A 13 10.57 27.52 -7.47
N VAL A 14 11.31 26.75 -8.25
CA VAL A 14 10.79 25.49 -8.76
C VAL A 14 10.49 24.70 -7.50
N GLU A 15 9.21 24.63 -7.13
CA GLU A 15 8.67 23.67 -6.16
C GLU A 15 9.03 22.28 -6.68
N GLY A 16 10.25 21.88 -6.32
CA GLY A 16 10.88 20.66 -6.74
C GLY A 16 10.26 19.49 -5.99
N ARG A 17 9.63 18.62 -6.79
CA ARG A 17 9.10 17.29 -6.47
C ARG A 17 7.72 17.32 -5.83
N ARG A 18 6.69 16.93 -6.62
CA ARG A 18 5.61 16.11 -6.06
C ARG A 18 6.32 14.98 -5.30
N CYS A 19 6.10 14.88 -4.00
CA CYS A 19 6.56 13.70 -3.28
C CYS A 19 6.02 12.47 -4.03
N PRO A 20 6.85 11.44 -4.26
CA PRO A 20 6.33 10.17 -4.76
C PRO A 20 5.16 9.75 -3.85
N MET A 21 4.09 9.23 -4.45
CA MET A 21 2.86 8.79 -3.79
C MET A 21 3.16 8.24 -2.39
N ASP A 22 2.69 8.91 -1.34
CA ASP A 22 2.92 8.42 0.01
C ASP A 22 1.99 7.23 0.34
N LEU A 23 2.22 6.55 1.45
CA LEU A 23 1.45 5.36 1.80
C LEU A 23 -0.04 5.64 2.00
N ARG A 24 -0.42 6.84 2.48
CA ARG A 24 -1.83 7.21 2.63
C ARG A 24 -2.48 7.48 1.28
N GLU A 25 -1.78 8.17 0.39
CA GLU A 25 -2.22 8.40 -0.98
C GLU A 25 -2.42 7.06 -1.70
N LEU A 26 -1.51 6.09 -1.51
CA LEU A 26 -1.66 4.73 -1.99
C LEU A 26 -2.95 4.07 -1.45
N CYS A 27 -3.17 4.10 -0.13
CA CYS A 27 -4.38 3.53 0.48
C CYS A 27 -5.66 4.18 -0.07
N PHE A 28 -5.68 5.52 -0.15
CA PHE A 28 -6.79 6.27 -0.72
C PHE A 28 -7.12 5.81 -2.14
N HIS A 29 -6.10 5.61 -2.97
CA HIS A 29 -6.25 5.15 -4.34
C HIS A 29 -6.70 3.69 -4.44
N LEU A 30 -6.14 2.79 -3.64
CA LEU A 30 -6.58 1.39 -3.58
C LEU A 30 -8.02 1.24 -3.08
N ARG A 31 -8.49 2.16 -2.24
CA ARG A 31 -9.86 2.18 -1.71
C ARG A 31 -10.88 2.74 -2.69
N HIS A 32 -10.58 3.88 -3.32
CA HIS A 32 -11.58 4.65 -4.08
C HIS A 32 -11.37 4.61 -5.59
N ARG A 33 -10.16 4.32 -6.06
CA ARG A 33 -9.77 4.43 -7.48
C ARG A 33 -8.98 3.21 -7.96
N ARG A 34 -9.22 2.05 -7.37
CA ARG A 34 -8.43 0.82 -7.58
C ARG A 34 -8.20 0.50 -9.07
N ARG A 35 -9.26 0.53 -9.88
CA ARG A 35 -9.20 0.23 -11.33
C ARG A 35 -8.34 1.17 -12.17
N MET A 36 -7.91 2.31 -11.61
CA MET A 36 -6.95 3.20 -12.26
C MET A 36 -5.50 2.69 -12.11
N TYR A 37 -5.23 1.86 -11.11
CA TYR A 37 -3.89 1.45 -10.71
C TYR A 37 -3.64 -0.05 -10.88
N VAL A 38 -4.67 -0.87 -10.72
CA VAL A 38 -4.63 -2.32 -10.91
C VAL A 38 -5.68 -2.74 -11.92
N PHE A 39 -5.31 -3.69 -12.78
CA PHE A 39 -6.08 -4.08 -13.95
C PHE A 39 -7.27 -5.01 -13.61
N ASP A 40 -7.27 -5.62 -12.42
CA ASP A 40 -8.36 -6.43 -11.91
C ASP A 40 -8.53 -6.28 -10.39
N ASP A 41 -9.60 -6.87 -9.87
CA ASP A 41 -9.98 -6.82 -8.45
C ASP A 41 -9.46 -8.03 -7.65
N ARG A 42 -8.49 -8.80 -8.19
CA ARG A 42 -7.93 -9.97 -7.48
C ARG A 42 -6.96 -9.52 -6.40
N PHE A 43 -7.00 -10.21 -5.26
CA PHE A 43 -6.15 -9.94 -4.10
C PHE A 43 -4.66 -9.99 -4.47
N LEU A 44 -4.23 -11.03 -5.20
CA LEU A 44 -2.83 -11.18 -5.61
C LEU A 44 -2.33 -10.06 -6.54
N THR A 45 -3.21 -9.52 -7.39
CA THR A 45 -2.87 -8.37 -8.24
C THR A 45 -2.59 -7.13 -7.39
N VAL A 46 -3.39 -6.89 -6.36
CA VAL A 46 -3.19 -5.79 -5.40
C VAL A 46 -1.93 -6.02 -4.57
N VAL A 47 -1.65 -7.25 -4.13
CA VAL A 47 -0.41 -7.63 -3.43
C VAL A 47 0.80 -7.28 -4.30
N GLY A 48 0.83 -7.74 -5.55
CA GLY A 48 1.94 -7.45 -6.46
C GLY A 48 2.13 -5.95 -6.73
N PHE A 49 1.04 -5.19 -6.80
CA PHE A 49 1.10 -3.73 -6.91
C PHE A 49 1.71 -3.06 -5.68
N VAL A 50 1.30 -3.47 -4.47
CA VAL A 50 1.84 -2.96 -3.19
C VAL A 50 3.32 -3.32 -3.02
N GLU A 51 3.72 -4.53 -3.41
CA GLU A 51 5.11 -4.95 -3.40
C GLU A 51 5.95 -4.17 -4.42
N GLY A 52 5.40 -3.91 -5.61
CA GLY A 52 6.02 -3.07 -6.62
C GLY A 52 6.22 -1.63 -6.14
N TYR A 53 5.20 -1.06 -5.49
CA TYR A 53 5.28 0.25 -4.83
C TYR A 53 6.39 0.30 -3.79
N ASN A 54 6.43 -0.68 -2.89
CA ASN A 54 7.44 -0.74 -1.83
C ASN A 54 8.85 -0.89 -2.41
N SER A 55 9.00 -1.74 -3.44
CA SER A 55 10.27 -1.97 -4.13
C SER A 55 10.77 -0.72 -4.85
N ALA A 56 9.88 0.05 -5.48
CA ALA A 56 10.21 1.31 -6.15
C ALA A 56 10.70 2.41 -5.19
N LEU A 57 10.50 2.23 -3.88
CA LEU A 57 10.88 3.17 -2.82
C LEU A 57 11.91 2.57 -1.85
N ASP A 58 12.71 1.60 -2.32
CA ASP A 58 13.78 0.92 -1.59
C ASP A 58 13.29 0.18 -0.33
N GLY A 59 12.05 -0.29 -0.34
CA GLY A 59 11.44 -0.99 0.78
C GLY A 59 11.12 -0.13 2.00
N ARG A 60 11.34 1.19 1.92
CA ARG A 60 11.15 2.11 3.05
C ARG A 60 9.68 2.23 3.51
N PRO A 61 8.69 2.36 2.63
CA PRO A 61 7.31 2.60 3.06
C PRO A 61 6.72 1.46 3.90
N LEU A 62 7.11 0.21 3.66
CA LEU A 62 6.58 -0.96 4.36
C LEU A 62 7.62 -1.63 5.26
N ARG A 63 8.67 -0.91 5.68
CA ARG A 63 9.69 -1.44 6.59
C ARG A 63 9.09 -1.74 7.96
N GLY A 64 8.83 -3.02 8.25
CA GLY A 64 8.18 -3.47 9.49
C GLY A 64 6.70 -3.81 9.32
N PHE A 65 6.14 -3.63 8.12
CA PHE A 65 4.75 -3.96 7.84
C PHE A 65 4.45 -5.45 8.05
N HIS A 66 5.41 -6.32 7.73
CA HIS A 66 5.29 -7.76 7.98
C HIS A 66 5.01 -8.08 9.45
N ASP A 67 5.80 -7.50 10.36
CA ASP A 67 5.65 -7.73 11.80
C ASP A 67 4.34 -7.13 12.32
N HIS A 68 3.96 -5.95 11.82
CA HIS A 68 2.67 -5.35 12.10
C HIS A 68 1.51 -6.28 11.70
N VAL A 69 1.54 -6.85 10.48
CA VAL A 69 0.50 -7.79 10.03
C VAL A 69 0.49 -9.05 10.88
N ALA A 70 1.64 -9.63 11.19
CA ALA A 70 1.74 -10.84 12.01
C ALA A 70 1.16 -10.61 13.42
N GLU A 71 1.51 -9.49 14.05
CA GLU A 71 0.97 -9.10 15.36
C GLU A 71 -0.55 -8.88 15.30
N ARG A 72 -1.04 -8.12 14.31
CA ARG A 72 -2.47 -7.76 14.20
C ARG A 72 -3.38 -8.91 13.82
N VAL A 73 -2.88 -9.88 13.06
CA VAL A 73 -3.68 -10.99 12.55
C VAL A 73 -3.53 -12.24 13.40
N LEU A 74 -2.32 -12.55 13.87
CA LEU A 74 -2.01 -13.79 14.58
C LEU A 74 -1.69 -13.59 16.06
N GLY A 75 -1.45 -12.35 16.52
CA GLY A 75 -0.98 -12.06 17.88
C GLY A 75 0.41 -12.60 18.18
N ARG A 76 1.19 -12.92 17.13
CA ARG A 76 2.55 -13.46 17.24
C ARG A 76 3.30 -13.33 15.91
N TYR A 77 4.63 -13.41 15.99
CA TYR A 77 5.48 -13.52 14.81
C TYR A 77 5.14 -14.75 13.95
N SER A 78 5.27 -14.58 12.63
CA SER A 78 5.13 -15.65 11.65
C SER A 78 6.15 -15.48 10.53
N PRO A 79 6.81 -16.55 10.07
CA PRO A 79 7.73 -16.49 8.94
C PRO A 79 7.01 -16.49 7.57
N ARG A 80 5.69 -16.73 7.54
CA ARG A 80 4.91 -16.73 6.29
C ARG A 80 4.79 -15.32 5.75
N HIS A 81 4.91 -15.12 4.45
CA HIS A 81 4.70 -13.81 3.84
C HIS A 81 3.40 -13.15 4.31
N TRP A 82 3.41 -11.84 4.55
CA TRP A 82 2.27 -11.11 5.14
C TRP A 82 0.97 -11.30 4.35
N SER A 83 1.02 -11.45 3.02
CA SER A 83 -0.18 -11.72 2.21
C SER A 83 -0.81 -13.07 2.54
N MET A 84 0.00 -14.08 2.84
CA MET A 84 -0.47 -15.40 3.28
C MET A 84 -1.03 -15.35 4.69
N ILE A 85 -0.46 -14.49 5.56
CA ILE A 85 -1.01 -14.26 6.90
C ILE A 85 -2.43 -13.67 6.78
N ILE A 86 -2.60 -12.62 5.96
CA ILE A 86 -3.91 -12.00 5.71
C ILE A 86 -4.90 -13.02 5.16
N ALA A 87 -4.51 -13.78 4.13
CA ALA A 87 -5.36 -14.80 3.54
C ALA A 87 -5.77 -15.87 4.55
N SER A 88 -4.87 -16.29 5.45
CA SER A 88 -5.17 -17.29 6.46
C SER A 88 -6.14 -16.83 7.55
N ALA A 89 -6.38 -15.52 7.68
CA ALA A 89 -7.34 -14.96 8.63
C ALA A 89 -8.80 -15.13 8.18
N GLU A 90 -9.02 -15.35 6.88
CA GLU A 90 -10.35 -15.53 6.30
C GLU A 90 -10.81 -16.98 6.53
N PRO A 91 -11.90 -17.23 7.30
CA PRO A 91 -12.29 -18.59 7.70
C PRO A 91 -12.52 -19.53 6.52
N LEU A 92 -13.06 -19.02 5.41
CA LEU A 92 -13.32 -19.81 4.20
C LEU A 92 -12.03 -20.18 3.46
N VAL A 93 -11.00 -19.35 3.52
CA VAL A 93 -9.67 -19.66 3.00
C VAL A 93 -8.98 -20.66 3.92
N ALA A 94 -9.00 -20.43 5.22
CA ALA A 94 -8.42 -21.34 6.23
C ALA A 94 -9.02 -22.75 6.16
N ALA A 95 -10.35 -22.87 6.02
CA ALA A 95 -11.05 -24.14 5.92
C ALA A 95 -10.78 -24.89 4.61
N ARG A 96 -10.40 -24.18 3.53
CA ARG A 96 -10.10 -24.78 2.22
C ARG A 96 -8.68 -25.34 2.13
N GLY A 97 -7.79 -25.04 3.08
CA GLY A 97 -6.39 -25.45 3.05
C GLY A 97 -5.57 -24.66 2.02
N ASP A 98 -4.49 -25.27 1.54
CA ASP A 98 -3.50 -24.67 0.61
C ASP A 98 -4.04 -24.61 -0.83
N ARG A 99 -5.23 -24.04 -1.03
CA ARG A 99 -5.75 -23.75 -2.36
C ARG A 99 -5.13 -22.48 -2.89
N ASP A 100 -4.90 -22.49 -4.20
CA ASP A 100 -4.40 -21.34 -4.93
C ASP A 100 -5.29 -20.10 -4.71
N LEU A 101 -4.68 -19.01 -4.24
CA LEU A 101 -5.34 -17.72 -4.04
C LEU A 101 -5.88 -17.15 -5.36
N HIS A 102 -5.41 -17.64 -6.52
CA HIS A 102 -5.93 -17.25 -7.83
C HIS A 102 -7.39 -17.66 -8.06
N ASP A 103 -7.85 -18.77 -7.45
CA ASP A 103 -9.16 -19.38 -7.73
C ASP A 103 -10.22 -19.07 -6.65
N LEU A 104 -9.96 -18.07 -5.81
CA LEU A 104 -10.96 -17.65 -4.83
C LEU A 104 -12.15 -16.96 -5.52
N PRO A 105 -13.39 -17.20 -5.04
CA PRO A 105 -14.56 -16.40 -5.37
C PRO A 105 -14.29 -14.90 -5.29
N GLN A 106 -14.89 -14.12 -6.19
CA GLN A 106 -14.64 -12.68 -6.30
C GLN A 106 -14.94 -11.94 -4.99
N GLU A 107 -15.96 -12.37 -4.25
CA GLU A 107 -16.33 -11.79 -2.96
C GLU A 107 -15.21 -11.95 -1.93
N LEU A 108 -14.54 -13.10 -1.92
CA LEU A 108 -13.39 -13.35 -1.05
C LEU A 108 -12.16 -12.56 -1.52
N GLN A 109 -11.92 -12.45 -2.82
CA GLN A 109 -10.86 -11.60 -3.37
C GLN A 109 -11.02 -10.14 -2.90
N LEU A 110 -12.25 -9.63 -2.96
CA LEU A 110 -12.60 -8.29 -2.51
C LEU A 110 -12.46 -8.12 -0.99
N SER A 111 -12.94 -9.10 -0.21
CA SER A 111 -12.79 -9.11 1.26
C SER A 111 -11.32 -9.02 1.67
N LEU A 112 -10.48 -9.88 1.10
CA LEU A 112 -9.03 -9.89 1.36
C LEU A 112 -8.35 -8.58 0.95
N THR A 113 -8.76 -8.01 -0.19
CA THR A 113 -8.27 -6.70 -0.65
C THR A 113 -8.65 -5.59 0.32
N HIS A 114 -9.90 -5.55 0.80
CA HIS A 114 -10.32 -4.56 1.78
C HIS A 114 -9.52 -4.71 3.09
N ARG A 115 -9.35 -5.95 3.55
CA ARG A 115 -8.56 -6.24 4.76
C ARG A 115 -7.10 -5.80 4.63
N LEU A 116 -6.49 -6.00 3.47
CA LEU A 116 -5.14 -5.49 3.19
C LEU A 116 -5.10 -3.96 3.27
N VAL A 117 -6.04 -3.27 2.64
CA VAL A 117 -6.06 -1.80 2.67
C VAL A 117 -6.29 -1.28 4.09
N ASP A 118 -7.13 -1.92 4.89
CA ASP A 118 -7.32 -1.56 6.31
C ASP A 118 -6.02 -1.68 7.10
N LEU A 119 -5.27 -2.77 6.92
CA LEU A 119 -3.98 -2.98 7.61
C LEU A 119 -2.93 -1.96 7.15
N LEU A 120 -2.90 -1.60 5.86
CA LEU A 120 -1.99 -0.57 5.35
C LEU A 120 -2.34 0.82 5.91
N GLU A 121 -3.63 1.15 6.02
CA GLU A 121 -4.09 2.40 6.66
C GLU A 121 -3.71 2.44 8.13
N GLU A 122 -3.98 1.38 8.88
CA GLU A 122 -3.64 1.28 10.31
C GLU A 122 -2.12 1.41 10.53
N TYR A 123 -1.31 0.80 9.67
CA TYR A 123 0.14 0.92 9.69
C TYR A 123 0.63 2.34 9.35
N ALA A 124 0.01 2.99 8.37
CA ALA A 124 0.31 4.37 7.99
C ALA A 124 -0.06 5.39 9.08
N ASP A 125 -1.07 5.08 9.89
CA ASP A 125 -1.43 5.87 11.07
C ASP A 125 -0.35 5.74 12.16
N GLN A 126 0.06 4.52 12.50
CA GLN A 126 1.07 4.25 13.54
C GLN A 126 2.45 4.81 13.20
N SER A 127 2.83 4.76 11.93
CA SER A 127 4.16 5.22 11.48
C SER A 127 4.33 6.75 11.50
N ARG A 128 3.26 7.52 11.76
CA ARG A 128 3.32 8.98 11.96
C ARG A 128 3.59 9.39 13.40
N ASP A 129 3.25 8.52 14.35
CA ASP A 129 3.34 8.79 15.78
C ASP A 129 4.67 8.28 16.39
N ALA A 130 5.52 7.63 15.57
CA ALA A 130 6.84 7.12 15.91
C ALA A 130 7.95 8.03 15.38
#